data_AF-A0AAN8PRQ3-F1
#
_entry.id   AF-A0AAN8PRQ3-F1
#
_cell.length_a   1.000
_cell.length_b   1.000
_cell.length_c   1.000
_cell.angle_alpha   90.00
_cell.angle_beta   90.00
_cell.angle_gamma   90.00
#
_symmetry.space_group_name_H-M   'P 1'
#
loop_
_entity.id
_entity.type
_entity.pdbx_description
1 polymer ?
#
loop_
_entity_poly.entity_id
_entity_poly.type
_entity_poly.pdbx_seq_one_letter_code
_entity_poly.pdbx_strand_id
1 'polypeptide(L)'
;MDGTKNTGYDNSLDDVERGGGDDDEPDETPRTITEPTEIVCAEMKAYNERRMKSDQFYHEFMCLPTGSHGKHSYSSMKVNVSKNRFASILAFDHSRVKLHTDHQNESDYINANYIDASIQAYLSKYSNIFINEKN
;
A
#
# COMPACT_ATOMS: atom_id res chain seq x y z
N MET A 1 15.34 -35.91 -30.84
CA MET A 1 15.45 -35.72 -29.38
C MET A 1 15.85 -34.27 -29.21
N ASP A 2 14.85 -33.39 -29.19
CA ASP A 2 14.21 -32.84 -27.98
C ASP A 2 15.01 -31.59 -27.52
N GLY A 3 14.46 -30.39 -27.39
CA GLY A 3 13.10 -29.87 -27.51
C GLY A 3 13.12 -28.50 -26.85
N THR A 4 13.08 -27.43 -27.65
CA THR A 4 12.89 -26.07 -27.14
C THR A 4 11.43 -25.90 -26.76
N LYS A 5 11.11 -26.06 -25.46
CA LYS A 5 9.78 -25.77 -24.94
C LYS A 5 9.61 -24.26 -24.76
N ASN A 6 9.00 -23.69 -25.80
CA ASN A 6 8.24 -22.45 -25.78
C ASN A 6 7.16 -22.53 -24.68
N THR A 7 7.30 -21.80 -23.58
CA THR A 7 6.20 -21.64 -22.61
C THR A 7 5.27 -20.55 -23.11
N GLY A 8 4.50 -20.89 -24.14
CA GLY A 8 3.33 -20.14 -24.56
C GLY A 8 2.26 -20.23 -23.49
N TYR A 9 1.83 -19.09 -22.99
CA TYR A 9 0.59 -18.98 -22.22
C TYR A 9 -0.57 -19.28 -23.17
N ASP A 10 -1.20 -20.43 -22.97
CA ASP A 10 -2.38 -20.94 -23.66
C ASP A 10 -3.64 -20.28 -23.05
N ASN A 11 -4.29 -19.41 -23.83
CA ASN A 11 -5.55 -18.77 -23.51
C ASN A 11 -6.69 -19.53 -24.22
N SER A 12 -7.04 -20.70 -23.72
CA SER A 12 -8.32 -21.34 -24.05
C SER A 12 -9.13 -21.52 -22.76
N LEU A 13 -10.02 -20.55 -22.50
CA LEU A 13 -11.10 -20.70 -21.54
C LEU A 13 -12.35 -21.03 -22.33
N ASP A 14 -12.78 -22.29 -22.22
CA ASP A 14 -14.03 -22.80 -22.78
C ASP A 14 -15.23 -22.08 -22.16
N ASP A 15 -16.17 -21.70 -23.03
CA ASP A 15 -17.46 -21.12 -22.71
C ASP A 15 -18.33 -22.10 -21.90
N VAL A 16 -18.61 -21.77 -20.63
CA VAL A 16 -19.66 -22.43 -19.83
C VAL A 16 -20.75 -21.41 -19.57
N GLU A 17 -21.77 -21.40 -20.43
CA GLU A 17 -23.03 -20.73 -20.13
C GLU A 17 -23.73 -21.40 -18.94
N ARG A 18 -24.04 -20.62 -17.90
CA ARG A 18 -25.00 -21.05 -16.87
C ARG A 18 -25.79 -19.87 -16.30
N GLY A 19 -27.04 -19.78 -16.77
CA GLY A 19 -28.24 -19.57 -15.95
C GLY A 19 -28.44 -18.21 -15.27
N GLY A 20 -29.42 -17.45 -15.75
CA GLY A 20 -29.97 -16.30 -15.05
C GLY A 20 -30.77 -16.68 -13.79
N GLY A 21 -30.87 -15.72 -12.87
CA GLY A 21 -31.67 -15.78 -11.66
C GLY A 21 -31.36 -14.61 -10.72
N ASP A 22 -32.34 -13.72 -10.62
CA ASP A 22 -32.59 -12.73 -9.55
C ASP A 22 -31.58 -11.57 -9.38
N ASP A 23 -31.88 -10.48 -10.10
CA ASP A 23 -31.32 -9.14 -9.89
C ASP A 23 -31.79 -8.56 -8.53
N ASP A 24 -31.25 -9.08 -7.42
CA ASP A 24 -31.02 -8.21 -6.27
C ASP A 24 -29.86 -7.31 -6.65
N GLU A 25 -30.17 -6.16 -7.25
CA GLU A 25 -29.22 -5.10 -7.58
C GLU A 25 -28.40 -4.77 -6.32
N PRO A 26 -27.10 -5.15 -6.25
CA PRO A 26 -26.30 -4.81 -5.10
C PRO A 26 -26.13 -3.30 -5.14
N ASP A 27 -26.55 -2.58 -4.09
CA ASP A 27 -26.37 -1.13 -3.89
C ASP A 27 -25.04 -0.64 -4.52
N GLU A 28 -25.11 -0.23 -5.80
CA GLU A 28 -23.96 0.17 -6.62
C GLU A 28 -23.58 1.61 -6.30
N THR A 29 -23.43 1.90 -5.02
CA THR A 29 -22.56 3.00 -4.62
C THR A 29 -21.27 2.38 -4.09
N PRO A 30 -20.25 2.15 -4.95
CA PRO A 30 -18.89 2.04 -4.48
C PRO A 30 -18.62 3.31 -3.69
N ARG A 31 -18.67 3.22 -2.37
CA ARG A 31 -18.13 4.24 -1.48
C ARG A 31 -16.65 4.22 -1.77
N THR A 32 -16.24 5.02 -2.74
CA THR A 32 -14.86 5.36 -2.97
C THR A 32 -14.35 5.83 -1.62
N ILE A 33 -13.43 5.08 -1.03
CA ILE A 33 -12.77 5.47 0.21
C ILE A 33 -11.81 6.58 -0.20
N THR A 34 -12.35 7.77 -0.42
CA THR A 34 -11.58 8.96 -0.72
C THR A 34 -10.94 9.51 0.54
N GLU A 35 -11.49 9.20 1.73
CA GLU A 35 -10.97 9.66 3.02
C GLU A 35 -11.06 8.58 4.12
N PRO A 36 -10.06 8.52 5.03
CA PRO A 36 -10.08 7.60 6.17
C PRO A 36 -11.32 7.79 7.05
N THR A 37 -11.98 6.69 7.44
CA THR A 37 -13.07 6.75 8.42
C THR A 37 -12.49 7.00 9.80
N GLU A 38 -12.85 8.12 10.43
CA GLU A 38 -12.52 8.37 11.83
C GLU A 38 -13.38 7.50 12.76
N ILE A 39 -12.73 6.84 13.71
CA ILE A 39 -13.39 5.93 14.67
C ILE A 39 -13.15 6.48 16.07
N VAL A 40 -14.23 6.81 16.76
CA VAL A 40 -14.17 7.21 18.17
C VAL A 40 -13.75 6.01 19.02
N CYS A 41 -12.79 6.18 19.93
CA CYS A 41 -12.24 5.07 20.72
C CYS A 41 -13.32 4.29 21.49
N ALA A 42 -14.33 4.99 22.03
CA ALA A 42 -15.45 4.38 22.74
C ALA A 42 -16.27 3.42 21.87
N GLU A 43 -16.32 3.67 20.55
CA GLU A 43 -17.08 2.87 19.59
C GLU A 43 -16.25 1.76 18.93
N MET A 44 -14.92 1.78 19.09
CA MET A 44 -13.99 0.91 18.36
C MET A 44 -14.34 -0.58 18.50
N LYS A 45 -14.75 -1.02 19.70
CA LYS A 45 -15.17 -2.41 19.93
C LYS A 45 -16.40 -2.77 19.09
N ALA A 46 -17.46 -1.98 19.18
CA ALA A 46 -18.70 -2.22 18.45
C ALA A 46 -18.50 -2.06 16.92
N TYR A 47 -17.64 -1.12 16.51
CA TYR A 47 -17.22 -0.94 15.13
C TYR A 47 -16.58 -2.22 14.57
N ASN A 48 -15.60 -2.77 15.28
CA ASN A 48 -14.92 -4.02 14.88
C ASN A 48 -15.89 -5.19 14.86
N GLU A 49 -16.72 -5.37 15.89
CA GLU A 49 -17.68 -6.48 15.96
C GLU A 49 -18.71 -6.45 14.83
N ARG A 50 -19.20 -5.27 14.44
CA ARG A 50 -20.10 -5.14 13.28
C ARG A 50 -19.39 -5.47 11.98
N ARG A 51 -18.20 -4.90 11.76
CA ARG A 51 -17.47 -5.07 10.50
C ARG A 51 -16.87 -6.46 10.33
N MET A 52 -16.44 -7.13 11.40
CA MET A 52 -15.94 -8.52 11.33
C MET A 52 -17.02 -9.53 10.92
N LYS A 53 -18.30 -9.20 11.10
CA LYS A 53 -19.44 -10.03 10.66
C LYS A 53 -19.84 -9.77 9.21
N SER A 54 -19.11 -8.90 8.52
CA SER A 54 -19.33 -8.50 7.12
C SER A 54 -18.00 -8.50 6.37
N ASP A 55 -18.03 -8.45 5.04
CA ASP A 55 -16.79 -8.32 4.25
C ASP A 55 -16.30 -6.87 4.11
N GLN A 56 -16.83 -5.95 4.91
CA GLN A 56 -16.50 -4.52 4.79
C GLN A 56 -15.01 -4.22 4.97
N PHE A 57 -14.29 -4.90 5.87
CA PHE A 57 -12.83 -4.73 5.98
C PHE A 57 -12.09 -5.16 4.71
N TYR A 58 -12.56 -6.21 4.04
CA TYR A 58 -11.97 -6.69 2.80
C TYR A 58 -12.20 -5.68 1.68
N HIS A 59 -13.44 -5.18 1.52
CA HIS A 59 -13.73 -4.13 0.55
C HIS A 59 -12.91 -2.86 0.81
N GLU A 60 -12.80 -2.44 2.08
CA GLU A 60 -11.99 -1.28 2.46
C GLU A 60 -10.51 -1.47 2.11
N PHE A 61 -9.97 -2.65 2.39
CA PHE A 61 -8.60 -3.00 2.02
C PHE A 61 -8.38 -2.98 0.51
N MET A 62 -9.33 -3.51 -0.27
CA MET A 62 -9.23 -3.55 -1.73
C MET A 62 -9.34 -2.17 -2.39
N CYS A 63 -9.95 -1.20 -1.69
CA CYS A 63 -9.98 0.20 -2.11
C CYS A 63 -8.72 0.99 -1.75
N LEU A 64 -7.75 0.41 -1.02
CA LEU A 64 -6.49 1.10 -0.76
C LEU A 64 -5.79 1.44 -2.09
N PRO A 65 -5.15 2.62 -2.20
CA PRO A 65 -4.41 2.98 -3.40
C PRO A 65 -3.35 1.92 -3.72
N THR A 66 -3.52 1.22 -4.84
CA THR A 66 -2.54 0.24 -5.34
C THR A 66 -1.71 0.87 -6.45
N GLY A 67 -0.39 0.70 -6.40
CA GLY A 67 0.54 1.22 -7.40
C GLY A 67 1.79 1.87 -6.80
N SER A 68 2.87 1.90 -7.57
CA SER A 68 4.13 2.54 -7.16
C SER A 68 3.96 4.06 -7.22
N HIS A 69 3.69 4.70 -6.08
CA HIS A 69 3.55 6.16 -5.98
C HIS A 69 4.90 6.90 -6.01
N GLY A 70 5.96 6.26 -6.50
CA GLY A 70 7.30 6.85 -6.56
C GLY A 70 8.29 6.05 -7.38
N LYS A 71 9.41 6.70 -7.71
CA LYS A 71 10.58 6.03 -8.31
C LYS A 71 11.33 5.24 -7.23
N HIS A 72 12.03 4.21 -7.66
CA HIS A 72 12.86 3.31 -6.84
C HIS A 72 14.20 3.06 -7.56
N SER A 73 14.71 4.08 -8.25
CA SER A 73 15.87 3.97 -9.13
C SER A 73 17.13 3.59 -8.35
N TYR A 74 17.30 4.06 -7.10
CA TYR A 74 18.47 3.69 -6.27
C TYR A 74 18.44 2.23 -5.85
N SER A 75 17.27 1.68 -5.56
CA SER A 75 17.08 0.27 -5.24
C SER A 75 17.42 -0.65 -6.42
N SER A 76 17.16 -0.18 -7.65
CA SER A 76 17.41 -0.93 -8.89
C SER A 76 18.82 -0.77 -9.46
N MET A 77 19.69 0.04 -8.84
CA MET A 77 21.09 0.13 -9.25
C MET A 77 21.79 -1.23 -9.07
N LYS A 78 22.61 -1.65 -10.04
CA LYS A 78 23.30 -2.96 -10.02
C LYS A 78 24.05 -3.22 -8.71
N VAL A 79 24.67 -2.19 -8.12
CA VAL A 79 25.41 -2.25 -6.85
C VAL A 79 24.54 -2.46 -5.61
N ASN A 80 23.22 -2.26 -5.74
CA ASN A 80 22.25 -2.31 -4.64
C ASN A 80 21.25 -3.47 -4.74
N VAL A 81 21.16 -4.15 -5.89
CA VAL A 81 20.22 -5.28 -6.09
C VAL A 81 20.39 -6.35 -5.00
N SER A 82 21.64 -6.71 -4.67
CA SER A 82 21.95 -7.70 -3.63
C SER A 82 21.62 -7.24 -2.20
N LYS A 83 21.37 -5.94 -2.00
CA LYS A 83 20.99 -5.35 -0.70
C LYS A 83 19.48 -5.35 -0.47
N ASN A 84 18.69 -5.82 -1.45
CA ASN A 84 17.25 -6.01 -1.33
C ASN A 84 16.94 -7.47 -1.05
N ARG A 85 16.12 -7.74 -0.01
CA ARG A 85 15.68 -9.11 0.29
C ARG A 85 14.73 -9.67 -0.78
N PHE A 86 13.86 -8.81 -1.32
CA PHE A 86 12.89 -9.18 -2.35
C PHE A 86 12.91 -8.15 -3.48
N ALA A 87 12.89 -8.59 -4.73
CA ALA A 87 12.90 -7.70 -5.89
C ALA A 87 11.60 -6.88 -6.04
N SER A 88 10.51 -7.36 -5.44
CA SER A 88 9.19 -6.70 -5.43
C SER A 88 9.02 -5.68 -4.30
N ILE A 89 9.92 -5.64 -3.31
CA ILE A 89 9.84 -4.76 -2.14
C ILE A 89 11.08 -3.88 -2.13
N LEU A 90 10.94 -2.69 -2.72
CA LEU A 90 12.03 -1.74 -2.95
C LEU A 90 11.75 -0.42 -2.23
N ALA A 91 12.83 0.29 -1.89
CA ALA A 91 12.71 1.59 -1.24
C ALA A 91 12.38 2.69 -2.25
N PHE A 92 11.45 3.57 -1.90
CA PHE A 92 11.16 4.75 -2.73
C PHE A 92 12.28 5.80 -2.64
N ASP A 93 12.63 6.42 -3.76
CA ASP A 93 13.74 7.38 -3.86
C ASP A 93 13.54 8.63 -3.00
N HIS A 94 12.29 9.12 -2.90
CA HIS A 94 11.97 10.38 -2.24
C HIS A 94 12.02 10.30 -0.70
N SER A 95 11.88 9.10 -0.13
CA SER A 95 11.86 8.90 1.33
C SER A 95 12.87 7.87 1.80
N ARG A 96 13.78 7.37 0.95
CA ARG A 96 14.78 6.38 1.37
C ARG A 96 15.69 6.94 2.46
N VAL A 97 16.07 6.07 3.40
CA VAL A 97 17.16 6.37 4.34
C VAL A 97 18.49 6.35 3.57
N LYS A 98 19.35 7.33 3.85
CA LYS A 98 20.69 7.43 3.26
C LYS A 98 21.72 7.24 4.37
N LEU A 99 22.60 6.26 4.21
CA LEU A 99 23.69 6.01 5.16
C LEU A 99 24.79 7.06 4.98
N HIS A 100 25.40 7.46 6.11
CA HIS A 100 26.69 8.16 6.06
C HIS A 100 27.78 7.12 5.84
N THR A 101 28.64 7.34 4.85
CA THR A 101 29.77 6.46 4.55
C THR A 101 31.06 7.27 4.59
N ASP A 102 32.07 6.77 5.32
CA ASP A 102 33.40 7.40 5.41
C ASP A 102 34.27 7.04 4.20
N HIS A 103 33.85 6.04 3.41
CA HIS A 103 34.55 5.54 2.25
C HIS A 103 33.87 5.98 0.95
N GLN A 104 34.62 6.65 0.08
CA GLN A 104 34.13 7.26 -1.16
C GLN A 104 33.51 6.27 -2.18
N ASN A 105 33.76 4.97 -2.02
CA ASN A 105 33.28 3.90 -2.91
C ASN A 105 32.13 3.07 -2.32
N GLU A 106 31.72 3.33 -1.08
CA GLU A 106 30.60 2.62 -0.47
C GLU A 106 29.28 3.31 -0.83
N SER A 107 28.31 2.51 -1.24
CA SER A 107 26.98 3.04 -1.54
C SER A 107 26.21 3.39 -0.27
N ASP A 108 25.61 4.57 -0.26
CA ASP A 108 24.74 5.13 0.78
C ASP A 108 23.38 4.40 0.96
N TYR A 109 23.19 3.27 0.29
CA TYR A 109 21.89 2.64 0.13
C TYR A 109 21.62 1.58 1.20
N ILE A 110 20.45 1.69 1.80
CA ILE A 110 19.76 0.66 2.57
C ILE A 110 18.30 0.58 2.09
N ASN A 111 17.71 -0.61 2.04
CA ASN A 111 16.30 -0.78 1.70
C ASN A 111 15.43 -0.42 2.92
N ALA A 112 15.20 0.89 3.10
CA ALA A 112 14.37 1.45 4.14
C ALA A 112 13.82 2.82 3.70
N ASN A 113 12.62 3.17 4.14
CA ASN A 113 11.97 4.46 3.92
C ASN A 113 11.60 5.12 5.25
N TYR A 114 11.67 6.45 5.30
CA TYR A 114 10.99 7.24 6.33
C TYR A 114 9.48 7.14 6.12
N ILE A 115 8.76 6.94 7.22
CA ILE A 115 7.29 6.94 7.26
C ILE A 115 6.87 8.15 8.07
N ASP A 116 5.96 8.95 7.50
CA ASP A 116 5.31 10.03 8.25
C ASP A 116 4.36 9.40 9.28
N ALA A 117 4.68 9.56 10.56
CA ALA A 117 3.77 9.25 11.64
C ALA A 117 2.99 10.53 11.94
N SER A 118 1.74 10.61 11.47
CA SER A 118 0.87 11.79 11.57
C SER A 118 0.38 12.10 13.00
N ILE A 119 1.28 12.19 13.98
CA ILE A 119 1.00 12.73 15.31
C ILE A 119 0.54 14.20 15.19
N GLN A 120 1.02 14.90 14.16
CA GLN A 120 0.70 16.31 13.93
C GLN A 120 -0.77 16.54 13.53
N ALA A 121 -1.40 15.61 12.82
CA ALA A 121 -2.83 15.67 12.52
C ALA A 121 -3.70 15.44 13.77
N TYR A 122 -3.24 14.58 14.69
CA TYR A 122 -3.88 14.39 15.99
C TYR A 122 -3.73 15.65 16.88
N LEU A 123 -2.53 16.22 16.96
CA LEU A 123 -2.29 17.43 17.74
C LEU A 123 -3.00 18.66 17.16
N SER A 124 -3.04 18.85 15.84
CA SER A 124 -3.71 20.00 15.22
C SER A 124 -5.23 19.94 15.36
N LYS A 125 -5.82 18.74 15.45
CA LYS A 125 -7.25 18.53 15.63
C LYS A 125 -7.71 18.59 17.09
N TYR A 126 -6.88 18.13 18.03
CA TYR A 126 -7.28 17.93 19.43
C TYR A 126 -6.52 18.77 20.46
N SER A 127 -5.55 19.59 20.06
CA SER A 127 -4.91 20.55 20.96
C SER A 127 -5.37 21.99 20.67
N ASN A 128 -5.92 22.66 21.69
CA ASN A 128 -6.17 24.11 21.67
C ASN A 128 -4.89 24.93 21.88
N ILE A 129 -3.72 24.33 21.65
CA ILE A 129 -2.44 24.98 21.90
C ILE A 129 -1.99 25.60 20.58
N PHE A 130 -2.33 26.88 20.41
CA PHE A 130 -1.65 27.75 19.46
C PHE A 130 -0.15 27.68 19.77
N ILE A 131 0.63 27.00 18.94
CA ILE A 131 2.08 27.18 18.93
C ILE A 131 2.28 28.59 18.35
N ASN A 132 2.43 29.57 19.24
CA ASN A 132 2.90 30.89 18.87
C ASN A 132 4.29 30.73 18.27
N GLU A 133 4.38 30.82 16.94
CA GLU A 133 5.61 31.27 16.30
C GLU A 133 5.87 32.72 16.72
N LYS A 134 6.95 32.95 17.46
CA LYS A 134 7.94 34.03 17.28
C LYS A 134 8.89 34.10 18.47
N ASN A 135 10.16 33.82 18.21
CA ASN A 135 11.22 34.84 18.15
C ASN A 135 12.46 34.25 17.48
#